data_AF-A0A346RVK0-F1
#
_entry.id   AF-A0A346RVK0-F1
#
_cell.length_a   1.000
_cell.length_b   1.000
_cell.length_c   1.000
_cell.angle_alpha   90.00
_cell.angle_beta   90.00
_cell.angle_gamma   90.00
#
_symmetry.space_group_name_H-M   'P 1'
#
loop_
_entity.id
_entity.type
_entity.pdbx_description
1 polymer ?
#
loop_
_entity_poly.entity_id
_entity_poly.type
_entity_poly.pdbx_seq_one_letter_code
_entity_poly.pdbx_strand_id
1 'polypeptide(L)'
;MVMTQSTSDVSSTAVSESNGELVDVEPTYDFERDEYAIQGFVVDYFTNRMHLNGLEWHERPALPYEDLPEYESMRDMGMRFERRNKEELMKMIDQLLVDKYLTFNRYVKVVENFGRNADESPAHMSYGRMVALIAFGGLMACCLAEKELRSEISAIAIYTSKFLEKRIKMSWAEDNRSWSDFMERAEKWKLNDLLRQQEVSEGRSRLYRWSLIGLATAGVVGIGAFAITRAVLSK
;
A
#
# COMPACT_ATOMS: atom_id res chain seq x y z
N MET A 1 82.82 20.78 -22.93
CA MET A 1 83.04 19.90 -24.09
C MET A 1 81.93 18.86 -24.08
N VAL A 2 80.96 19.00 -25.00
CA VAL A 2 80.35 17.94 -25.84
C VAL A 2 79.78 16.72 -25.08
N MET A 3 78.45 16.57 -24.94
CA MET A 3 77.56 15.74 -25.81
C MET A 3 78.01 14.26 -25.85
N THR A 4 77.23 13.21 -25.55
CA THR A 4 75.85 12.88 -25.97
C THR A 4 75.33 11.61 -25.26
N GLN A 5 73.99 11.59 -25.07
CA GLN A 5 73.04 10.47 -25.18
C GLN A 5 73.07 9.29 -24.20
N SER A 6 71.94 9.12 -23.49
CA SER A 6 71.21 7.84 -23.50
C SER A 6 69.71 8.08 -23.30
N THR A 7 68.93 7.23 -23.96
CA THR A 7 67.55 7.35 -24.43
C THR A 7 66.50 6.99 -23.38
N SER A 8 65.38 7.73 -23.37
CA SER A 8 64.10 7.22 -22.83
C SER A 8 62.95 7.63 -23.75
N ASP A 9 62.39 6.64 -24.44
CA ASP A 9 61.19 6.75 -25.25
C ASP A 9 59.98 7.13 -24.39
N VAL A 10 59.38 8.28 -24.70
CA VAL A 10 58.04 8.65 -24.21
C VAL A 10 57.08 8.37 -25.35
N SER A 11 56.36 7.26 -25.26
CA SER A 11 55.21 6.98 -26.13
C SER A 11 53.98 7.67 -25.53
N SER A 12 53.58 8.79 -26.11
CA SER A 12 52.36 9.53 -25.77
C SER A 12 51.17 8.86 -26.44
N THR A 13 50.51 7.93 -25.76
CA THR A 13 49.16 7.48 -26.12
C THR A 13 48.16 8.51 -25.59
N ALA A 14 47.65 9.35 -26.48
CA ALA A 14 46.48 10.17 -26.23
C ALA A 14 45.28 9.25 -25.98
N VAL A 15 44.83 9.17 -24.73
CA VAL A 15 43.54 8.59 -24.39
C VAL A 15 42.49 9.62 -24.74
N SER A 16 41.81 9.41 -25.86
CA SER A 16 40.58 10.14 -26.19
C SER A 16 39.52 9.76 -25.16
N GLU A 17 39.28 10.63 -24.19
CA GLU A 17 38.10 10.57 -23.33
C GLU A 17 36.87 10.77 -24.21
N SER A 18 36.18 9.68 -24.53
CA SER A 18 34.84 9.75 -25.10
C SER A 18 33.91 10.23 -24.00
N ASN A 19 33.56 11.51 -24.04
CA ASN A 19 32.40 12.06 -23.33
C ASN A 19 31.16 11.25 -23.76
N GLY A 20 30.78 10.28 -22.95
CA GLY A 20 29.50 9.61 -23.06
C GLY A 20 28.42 10.61 -22.68
N GLU A 21 27.82 11.23 -23.70
CA GLU A 21 26.61 12.02 -23.58
C GLU A 21 25.55 11.10 -22.94
N LEU A 22 25.17 11.41 -21.69
CA LEU A 22 24.07 10.74 -21.00
C LEU A 22 22.80 11.10 -21.77
N VAL A 23 22.41 10.25 -22.71
CA VAL A 23 21.13 10.35 -23.38
C VAL A 23 20.06 10.14 -22.32
N ASP A 24 19.37 11.23 -21.97
CA ASP A 24 18.22 11.20 -21.07
C ASP A 24 17.08 10.50 -21.82
N VAL A 25 17.02 9.18 -21.68
CA VAL A 25 16.00 8.36 -22.34
C VAL A 25 14.69 8.63 -21.62
N GLU A 26 13.76 9.26 -22.32
CA GLU A 26 12.42 9.52 -21.79
C GLU A 26 11.77 8.19 -21.36
N PRO A 27 11.24 8.10 -20.12
CA PRO A 27 10.68 6.86 -19.59
C PRO A 27 9.50 6.41 -20.44
N THR A 28 9.47 5.12 -20.78
CA THR A 28 8.41 4.55 -21.62
C THR A 28 7.14 4.32 -20.80
N TYR A 29 7.30 3.96 -19.52
CA TYR A 29 6.20 3.73 -18.60
C TYR A 29 6.26 4.70 -17.42
N ASP A 30 5.10 5.05 -16.87
CA ASP A 30 5.04 6.02 -15.77
C ASP A 30 5.76 5.55 -14.50
N PHE A 31 5.74 4.25 -14.21
CA PHE A 31 6.48 3.64 -13.09
C PHE A 31 8.00 3.65 -13.26
N GLU A 32 8.52 4.13 -14.39
CA GLU A 32 9.95 4.38 -14.60
C GLU A 32 10.34 5.83 -14.30
N ARG A 33 9.36 6.73 -14.10
CA ARG A 33 9.61 8.13 -13.74
C ARG A 33 10.12 8.23 -12.31
N ASP A 34 11.14 9.05 -12.09
CA ASP A 34 11.77 9.22 -10.76
C ASP A 34 10.79 9.68 -9.68
N GLU A 35 9.82 10.53 -10.02
CA GLU A 35 8.77 10.98 -9.10
C GLU A 35 7.89 9.84 -8.58
N TYR A 36 7.79 8.74 -9.34
CA TYR A 36 7.01 7.57 -8.98
C TYR A 36 7.87 6.39 -8.55
N ALA A 37 9.12 6.64 -8.17
CA ALA A 37 9.98 5.64 -7.57
C ALA A 37 9.30 5.02 -6.34
N ILE A 38 9.13 3.69 -6.35
CA ILE A 38 8.40 2.97 -5.30
C ILE A 38 8.97 3.17 -3.89
N GLN A 39 10.28 3.47 -3.78
CA GLN A 39 10.90 3.82 -2.51
C GLN A 39 10.25 5.04 -1.87
N GLY A 40 9.85 6.04 -2.66
CA GLY A 40 9.13 7.22 -2.19
C GLY A 40 7.82 6.83 -1.51
N PHE A 41 7.02 5.99 -2.17
CA PHE A 41 5.76 5.47 -1.61
C PHE A 41 5.95 4.70 -0.30
N VAL A 42 6.99 3.86 -0.21
CA VAL A 42 7.27 3.08 1.00
C VAL A 42 7.66 4.01 2.15
N VAL A 43 8.60 4.92 1.91
CA VAL A 43 9.09 5.86 2.93
C VAL A 43 7.96 6.78 3.39
N ASP A 44 7.18 7.33 2.45
CA ASP A 44 6.03 8.16 2.73
C ASP A 44 4.99 7.45 3.59
N TYR A 45 4.57 6.26 3.16
CA TYR A 45 3.54 5.48 3.86
C TYR A 45 3.99 5.08 5.26
N PHE A 46 5.23 4.60 5.41
CA PHE A 46 5.76 4.18 6.72
C PHE A 46 5.80 5.37 7.67
N THR A 47 6.25 6.52 7.19
CA THR A 47 6.30 7.76 7.98
C THR A 47 4.90 8.16 8.44
N ASN A 48 3.93 8.21 7.52
CA ASN A 48 2.55 8.53 7.86
C ASN A 48 1.96 7.53 8.87
N ARG A 49 2.17 6.24 8.63
CA ARG A 49 1.64 5.15 9.46
C ARG A 49 2.20 5.17 10.88
N MET A 50 3.49 5.48 11.03
CA MET A 50 4.13 5.68 12.34
C MET A 50 3.60 6.93 13.04
N HIS A 51 3.50 8.04 12.31
CA HIS A 51 2.99 9.30 12.86
C HIS A 51 1.57 9.16 13.42
N LEU A 52 0.69 8.43 12.71
CA LEU A 52 -0.67 8.12 13.18
C LEU A 52 -0.72 7.35 14.52
N ASN A 53 0.40 6.77 14.96
CA ASN A 53 0.51 6.02 16.23
C ASN A 53 1.39 6.76 17.25
N GLY A 54 1.66 8.05 17.03
CA GLY A 54 2.52 8.85 17.92
C GLY A 54 3.98 8.42 17.88
N LEU A 55 4.41 7.73 16.82
CA LEU A 55 5.78 7.26 16.63
C LEU A 55 6.50 8.14 15.60
N GLU A 56 7.81 8.34 15.81
CA GLU A 56 8.66 9.09 14.90
C GLU A 56 9.76 8.19 14.32
N TRP A 57 9.98 8.31 13.02
CA TRP A 57 11.09 7.66 12.31
C TRP A 57 12.24 8.67 12.10
N HIS A 58 13.14 8.75 13.08
CA HIS A 58 14.23 9.74 13.05
C HIS A 58 15.23 9.51 11.90
N GLU A 59 15.46 8.25 11.53
CA GLU A 59 16.39 7.84 10.45
C GLU A 59 15.72 7.83 9.06
N ARG A 60 14.57 8.51 8.92
CA ARG A 60 13.81 8.54 7.67
C ARG A 60 14.68 9.06 6.52
N PRO A 61 14.78 8.33 5.40
CA PRO A 61 15.42 8.85 4.19
C PRO A 61 14.72 10.11 3.67
N ALA A 62 15.47 11.04 3.07
CA ALA A 62 14.87 12.18 2.40
C ALA A 62 14.00 11.71 1.23
N LEU A 63 12.80 12.27 1.12
CA LEU A 63 11.94 12.07 -0.05
C LEU A 63 12.36 13.08 -1.13
N PRO A 64 12.68 12.63 -2.35
CA PRO A 64 13.02 13.54 -3.44
C PRO A 64 11.82 14.39 -3.89
N TYR A 65 10.61 13.86 -3.69
CA TYR A 65 9.34 14.52 -3.98
C TYR A 65 8.42 14.37 -2.78
N GLU A 66 7.79 15.47 -2.36
CA GLU A 66 6.82 15.53 -1.26
C GLU A 66 5.41 15.83 -1.83
N ASP A 67 4.37 15.48 -1.07
CA ASP A 67 2.97 15.84 -1.34
C ASP A 67 2.37 15.39 -2.69
N LEU A 68 2.82 14.25 -3.21
CA LEU A 68 2.22 13.63 -4.39
C LEU A 68 0.80 13.09 -4.09
N PRO A 69 -0.20 13.31 -4.97
CA PRO A 69 -1.54 12.76 -4.79
C PRO A 69 -1.56 11.22 -4.80
N GLU A 70 -0.59 10.59 -5.45
CA GLU A 70 -0.38 9.14 -5.46
C GLU A 70 0.01 8.63 -4.06
N TYR A 71 0.78 9.40 -3.30
CA TYR A 71 1.09 9.08 -1.90
C TYR A 71 -0.17 9.11 -1.03
N GLU A 72 -0.99 10.16 -1.16
CA GLU A 72 -2.26 10.26 -0.43
C GLU A 72 -3.17 9.06 -0.75
N SER A 73 -3.30 8.71 -2.03
CA SER A 73 -4.11 7.56 -2.44
C SER A 73 -3.54 6.23 -1.93
N MET A 74 -2.22 6.07 -1.89
CA MET A 74 -1.57 4.91 -1.27
C MET A 74 -1.87 4.83 0.23
N ARG A 75 -1.76 5.95 0.97
CA ARG A 75 -2.09 6.02 2.40
C ARG A 75 -3.53 5.57 2.66
N ASP A 76 -4.49 6.11 1.90
CA ASP A 76 -5.90 5.76 2.03
C ASP A 76 -6.17 4.28 1.78
N MET A 77 -5.64 3.76 0.66
CA MET A 77 -5.85 2.37 0.26
C MET A 77 -5.18 1.41 1.24
N GLY A 78 -3.96 1.71 1.66
CA GLY A 78 -3.22 0.92 2.64
C GLY A 78 -3.91 0.89 4.01
N MET A 79 -4.35 2.05 4.53
CA MET A 79 -5.08 2.11 5.81
C MET A 79 -6.39 1.32 5.76
N ARG A 80 -7.11 1.36 4.64
CA ARG A 80 -8.34 0.58 4.46
C ARG A 80 -8.07 -0.92 4.38
N PHE A 81 -7.00 -1.31 3.67
CA PHE A 81 -6.54 -2.69 3.61
C PHE A 81 -6.17 -3.20 5.01
N GLU A 82 -5.37 -2.44 5.75
CA GLU A 82 -4.95 -2.81 7.11
C GLU A 82 -6.15 -3.01 8.04
N ARG A 83 -7.10 -2.06 8.07
CA ARG A 83 -8.30 -2.17 8.92
C ARG A 83 -9.09 -3.46 8.69
N ARG A 84 -9.13 -3.95 7.44
CA ARG A 84 -9.86 -5.18 7.08
C ARG A 84 -9.08 -6.46 7.40
N ASN A 85 -7.75 -6.39 7.42
CA ASN A 85 -6.87 -7.56 7.49
C ASN A 85 -5.97 -7.57 8.73
N LYS A 86 -6.21 -6.68 9.70
CA LYS A 86 -5.32 -6.40 10.84
C LYS A 86 -4.87 -7.66 11.58
N GLU A 87 -5.79 -8.57 11.89
CA GLU A 87 -5.49 -9.79 12.63
C GLU A 87 -4.49 -10.70 11.89
N GLU A 88 -4.71 -10.93 10.60
CA GLU A 88 -3.83 -11.75 9.77
C GLU A 88 -2.46 -11.08 9.57
N LEU A 89 -2.45 -9.75 9.36
CA LEU A 89 -1.19 -8.99 9.25
C LEU A 89 -0.35 -9.11 10.53
N MET A 90 -0.98 -8.96 11.70
CA MET A 90 -0.30 -9.10 13.00
C MET A 90 0.26 -10.51 13.19
N LYS A 91 -0.47 -11.57 12.84
CA LYS A 91 0.04 -12.96 12.91
C LYS A 91 1.30 -13.15 12.07
N MET A 92 1.35 -12.59 10.86
CA MET A 92 2.55 -12.68 10.02
C MET A 92 3.71 -11.85 10.56
N ILE A 93 3.44 -10.68 11.16
CA ILE A 93 4.47 -9.88 11.84
C ILE A 93 5.05 -10.68 13.01
N ASP A 94 4.21 -11.28 13.84
CA ASP A 94 4.66 -12.09 14.97
C ASP A 94 5.60 -13.21 14.51
N GLN A 95 5.26 -13.90 13.41
CA GLN A 95 6.10 -14.94 12.79
C GLN A 95 7.45 -14.41 12.29
N LEU A 96 7.50 -13.19 11.77
CA LEU A 96 8.74 -12.55 11.31
C LEU A 96 9.60 -12.04 12.47
N LEU A 97 9.00 -11.67 13.59
CA LEU A 97 9.71 -11.11 14.74
C LEU A 97 10.14 -12.16 15.78
N VAL A 98 9.85 -13.45 15.56
CA VAL A 98 10.30 -14.54 16.45
C VAL A 98 11.83 -14.62 16.53
N ASP A 99 12.53 -14.54 15.39
CA ASP A 99 14.01 -14.60 15.43
C ASP A 99 14.62 -13.21 15.58
N LYS A 100 15.78 -13.18 16.25
CA LYS A 100 16.52 -11.97 16.64
C LYS A 100 16.94 -11.07 15.46
N TYR A 101 17.06 -11.61 14.24
CA TYR A 101 17.54 -10.87 13.07
C TYR A 101 16.60 -11.04 11.87
N LEU A 102 16.22 -9.92 11.24
CA LEU A 102 15.40 -9.93 10.04
C LEU A 102 16.28 -9.85 8.79
N THR A 103 16.40 -10.97 8.09
CA THR A 103 17.13 -11.02 6.81
C THR A 103 16.20 -10.76 5.63
N PHE A 104 16.73 -10.19 4.54
CA PHE A 104 15.97 -10.01 3.30
C PHE A 104 15.34 -11.31 2.79
N ASN A 105 16.07 -12.43 2.82
CA ASN A 105 15.54 -13.73 2.38
C ASN A 105 14.34 -14.19 3.21
N ARG A 106 14.33 -13.93 4.53
CA ARG A 106 13.20 -14.28 5.38
C ARG A 106 12.01 -13.39 5.09
N TYR A 107 12.24 -12.08 4.92
CA TYR A 107 11.21 -11.15 4.49
C TYR A 107 10.56 -11.63 3.19
N VAL A 108 11.36 -11.91 2.16
CA VAL A 108 10.90 -12.41 0.85
C VAL A 108 10.07 -13.69 0.99
N LYS A 109 10.51 -14.68 1.77
CA LYS A 109 9.75 -15.93 1.98
C LYS A 109 8.34 -15.70 2.52
N VAL A 110 8.16 -14.71 3.38
CA VAL A 110 6.83 -14.38 3.93
C VAL A 110 6.01 -13.59 2.90
N VAL A 111 6.61 -12.59 2.26
CA VAL A 111 5.88 -11.73 1.32
C VAL A 111 5.65 -12.33 -0.06
N GLU A 112 6.35 -13.39 -0.44
CA GLU A 112 6.22 -14.04 -1.75
C GLU A 112 4.88 -14.78 -1.90
N ASN A 113 4.38 -15.37 -0.83
CA ASN A 113 3.06 -16.02 -0.83
C ASN A 113 1.91 -15.07 -0.51
N PHE A 114 2.22 -13.84 -0.11
CA PHE A 114 1.24 -12.88 0.36
C PHE A 114 0.37 -12.34 -0.77
N GLY A 115 -0.94 -12.62 -0.72
CA GLY A 115 -1.93 -12.09 -1.67
C GLY A 115 -1.72 -12.56 -3.12
N ARG A 116 -1.11 -13.74 -3.33
CA ARG A 116 -0.99 -14.39 -4.65
C ARG A 116 -2.10 -15.42 -4.82
N ASN A 117 -2.74 -15.41 -5.98
CA ASN A 117 -3.55 -16.56 -6.39
C ASN A 117 -2.62 -17.69 -6.91
N ALA A 118 -3.06 -18.94 -6.81
CA ALA A 118 -2.21 -20.10 -7.14
C ALA A 118 -1.83 -20.18 -8.63
N ASP A 119 -2.62 -19.53 -9.48
CA ASP A 119 -2.50 -19.46 -10.94
C ASP A 119 -1.68 -18.26 -11.44
N GLU A 120 -1.38 -17.29 -10.58
CA GLU A 120 -0.60 -16.11 -10.96
C GLU A 120 0.88 -16.44 -11.16
N SER A 121 1.53 -15.74 -12.08
CA SER A 121 2.99 -15.81 -12.26
C SER A 121 3.71 -15.43 -10.95
N PRO A 122 4.85 -16.07 -10.61
CA PRO A 122 5.68 -15.65 -9.46
C PRO A 122 6.07 -14.17 -9.50
N ALA A 123 6.16 -13.58 -10.70
CA ALA A 123 6.50 -12.18 -10.89
C ALA A 123 5.31 -11.22 -10.77
N HIS A 124 4.08 -11.71 -10.74
CA HIS A 124 2.88 -10.88 -10.83
C HIS A 124 2.76 -9.90 -9.65
N MET A 125 2.56 -8.61 -9.97
CA MET A 125 2.31 -7.55 -9.00
C MET A 125 1.01 -6.81 -9.32
N SER A 126 -0.10 -7.27 -8.75
CA SER A 126 -1.36 -6.53 -8.79
C SER A 126 -1.32 -5.29 -7.89
N TYR A 127 -2.17 -4.31 -8.16
CA TYR A 127 -2.31 -3.14 -7.26
C TYR A 127 -2.71 -3.54 -5.84
N GLY A 128 -3.60 -4.52 -5.71
CA GLY A 128 -4.02 -5.03 -4.40
C GLY A 128 -2.85 -5.61 -3.62
N ARG A 129 -2.00 -6.41 -4.29
CA ARG A 129 -0.79 -6.96 -3.69
C ARG A 129 0.20 -5.88 -3.29
N MET A 130 0.44 -4.89 -4.16
CA MET A 130 1.31 -3.75 -3.87
C MET A 130 0.84 -2.99 -2.61
N VAL A 131 -0.43 -2.58 -2.59
CA VAL A 131 -1.04 -1.87 -1.45
C VAL A 131 -0.91 -2.70 -0.16
N ALA A 132 -1.19 -4.00 -0.26
CA ALA A 132 -1.14 -4.90 0.87
C ALA A 132 0.27 -5.03 1.46
N LEU A 133 1.30 -5.10 0.62
CA LEU A 133 2.70 -5.19 1.02
C LEU A 133 3.21 -3.91 1.66
N ILE A 134 2.84 -2.75 1.12
CA ILE A 134 3.17 -1.44 1.70
C ILE A 134 2.48 -1.29 3.06
N ALA A 135 1.19 -1.62 3.16
CA ALA A 135 0.44 -1.59 4.42
C ALA A 135 1.05 -2.52 5.47
N PHE A 136 1.40 -3.74 5.09
CA PHE A 136 2.08 -4.70 5.94
C PHE A 136 3.42 -4.16 6.46
N GLY A 137 4.23 -3.57 5.58
CA GLY A 137 5.51 -2.96 5.96
C GLY A 137 5.34 -1.79 6.93
N GLY A 138 4.35 -0.91 6.71
CA GLY A 138 4.08 0.21 7.61
C GLY A 138 3.61 -0.24 8.99
N LEU A 139 2.78 -1.29 9.07
CA LEU A 139 2.39 -1.89 10.34
C LEU A 139 3.60 -2.53 11.05
N MET A 140 4.45 -3.25 10.31
CA MET A 140 5.69 -3.83 10.83
C MET A 140 6.64 -2.74 11.37
N ALA A 141 6.75 -1.60 10.70
CA ALA A 141 7.53 -0.45 11.15
C ALA A 141 7.07 0.05 12.52
N CYS A 142 5.75 0.14 12.76
CA CYS A 142 5.20 0.48 14.07
C CYS A 142 5.57 -0.56 15.13
N CYS A 143 5.40 -1.86 14.84
CA CYS A 143 5.77 -2.92 15.78
C CYS A 143 7.26 -2.93 16.12
N LEU A 144 8.13 -2.64 15.15
CA LEU A 144 9.57 -2.52 15.37
C LEU A 144 9.91 -1.30 16.24
N ALA A 145 9.26 -0.17 15.99
CA ALA A 145 9.44 1.04 16.79
C ALA A 145 9.01 0.85 18.25
N GLU A 146 7.86 0.19 18.48
CA GLU A 146 7.37 -0.16 19.82
C GLU A 146 8.29 -1.12 20.58
N LYS A 147 9.03 -1.97 19.85
CA LYS A 147 10.04 -2.90 20.40
C LYS A 147 11.44 -2.29 20.49
N GLU A 148 11.60 -1.00 20.23
CA GLU A 148 12.88 -0.27 20.18
C GLU A 148 13.89 -0.80 19.14
N LEU A 149 13.42 -1.56 18.13
CA LEU A 149 14.23 -2.10 17.05
C LEU A 149 14.34 -1.11 15.87
N ARG A 150 14.75 0.13 16.16
CA ARG A 150 14.69 1.25 15.21
C ARG A 150 15.55 1.04 13.95
N SER A 151 16.72 0.42 14.08
CA SER A 151 17.62 0.10 12.96
C SER A 151 16.98 -0.83 11.93
N GLU A 152 16.04 -1.69 12.35
CA GLU A 152 15.35 -2.62 11.47
C GLU A 152 14.28 -1.93 10.61
N ILE A 153 13.79 -0.75 11.02
CA ILE A 153 12.79 0.02 10.25
C ILE A 153 13.37 0.42 8.88
N SER A 154 14.61 0.90 8.88
CA SER A 154 15.33 1.24 7.64
C SER A 154 15.57 0.01 6.78
N ALA A 155 15.89 -1.14 7.39
CA ALA A 155 16.07 -2.40 6.67
C ALA A 155 14.77 -2.86 6.00
N ILE A 156 13.63 -2.86 6.71
CA ILE A 156 12.35 -3.27 6.11
C ILE A 156 11.91 -2.34 4.99
N ALA A 157 12.12 -1.02 5.11
CA ALA A 157 11.79 -0.08 4.05
C ALA A 157 12.58 -0.38 2.77
N ILE A 158 13.88 -0.68 2.91
CA ILE A 158 14.73 -1.09 1.78
C ILE A 158 14.25 -2.42 1.20
N TYR A 159 13.93 -3.41 2.03
CA TYR A 159 13.49 -4.73 1.59
C TYR A 159 12.16 -4.67 0.85
N THR A 160 11.18 -3.94 1.38
CA THR A 160 9.89 -3.70 0.73
C THR A 160 10.07 -3.00 -0.60
N SER A 161 10.87 -1.92 -0.64
CA SER A 161 11.11 -1.14 -1.86
C SER A 161 11.73 -2.01 -2.95
N LYS A 162 12.83 -2.72 -2.65
CA LYS A 162 13.52 -3.60 -3.62
C LYS A 162 12.64 -4.74 -4.12
N PHE A 163 11.83 -5.33 -3.24
CA PHE A 163 10.92 -6.40 -3.63
C PHE A 163 9.85 -5.88 -4.60
N LEU A 164 9.21 -4.75 -4.28
CA LEU A 164 8.18 -4.16 -5.10
C LEU A 164 8.72 -3.65 -6.43
N GLU A 165 9.83 -2.91 -6.42
CA GLU A 165 10.46 -2.35 -7.62
C GLU A 165 10.73 -3.45 -8.65
N LYS A 166 11.36 -4.53 -8.20
CA LYS A 166 11.69 -5.68 -9.03
C LYS A 166 10.43 -6.30 -9.65
N ARG A 167 9.35 -6.47 -8.89
CA ARG A 167 8.12 -7.12 -9.38
C ARG A 167 7.30 -6.20 -10.30
N ILE A 168 7.24 -4.90 -10.01
CA ILE A 168 6.60 -3.88 -10.85
C ILE A 168 7.26 -3.87 -12.23
N LYS A 169 8.59 -3.73 -12.29
CA LYS A 169 9.36 -3.71 -13.54
C LYS A 169 9.19 -5.00 -14.37
N MET A 170 8.96 -6.14 -13.72
CA MET A 170 8.78 -7.42 -14.41
C MET A 170 7.35 -7.68 -14.90
N SER A 171 6.32 -7.07 -14.30
CA SER A 171 4.93 -7.47 -14.59
C SER A 171 4.03 -6.34 -15.09
N TRP A 172 4.29 -5.08 -14.73
CA TRP A 172 3.34 -4.00 -15.03
C TRP A 172 3.25 -3.69 -16.52
N ALA A 173 4.37 -3.73 -17.23
CA ALA A 173 4.38 -3.55 -18.68
C ALA A 173 3.53 -4.62 -19.39
N GLU A 174 3.72 -5.90 -19.03
CA GLU A 174 2.98 -7.02 -19.62
C GLU A 174 1.49 -7.01 -19.24
N ASP A 175 1.18 -6.62 -18.00
CA ASP A 175 -0.19 -6.53 -17.47
C ASP A 175 -0.91 -5.22 -17.84
N ASN A 176 -0.27 -4.33 -18.61
CA ASN A 176 -0.76 -2.99 -18.96
C ASN A 176 -1.21 -2.17 -17.72
N ARG A 177 -0.35 -2.14 -16.70
CA ARG A 177 -0.54 -1.44 -15.44
C ARG A 177 0.33 -0.18 -15.38
N SER A 178 -0.17 0.82 -14.67
CA SER A 178 0.48 2.11 -14.51
C SER A 178 0.04 2.78 -13.22
N TRP A 179 0.77 3.80 -12.76
CA TRP A 179 0.33 4.63 -11.65
C TRP A 179 -0.94 5.42 -12.00
N SER A 180 -1.08 5.87 -13.24
CA SER A 180 -2.31 6.54 -13.70
C SER A 180 -3.55 5.65 -13.58
N ASP A 181 -3.47 4.38 -13.99
CA ASP A 181 -4.57 3.41 -13.87
C ASP A 181 -4.81 3.01 -12.41
N PHE A 182 -3.76 2.94 -11.58
CA PHE A 182 -3.93 2.79 -10.13
C PHE A 182 -4.76 3.95 -9.53
N MET A 183 -4.45 5.19 -9.90
CA MET A 183 -5.14 6.38 -9.40
C MET A 183 -6.61 6.41 -9.80
N GLU A 184 -6.93 6.13 -11.07
CA GLU A 184 -8.31 6.04 -11.54
C GLU A 184 -9.11 4.99 -10.74
N ARG A 185 -8.51 3.81 -10.51
CA ARG A 185 -9.16 2.74 -9.74
C ARG A 185 -9.33 3.10 -8.26
N ALA A 186 -8.33 3.76 -7.66
CA ALA A 186 -8.40 4.21 -6.28
C ALA A 186 -9.52 5.24 -6.10
N GLU A 187 -9.63 6.22 -7.00
CA GLU A 187 -10.70 7.23 -6.99
C GLU A 187 -12.08 6.59 -7.16
N LYS A 188 -12.23 5.72 -8.17
CA LYS A 188 -13.49 4.99 -8.40
C LYS A 188 -13.89 4.15 -7.17
N TRP A 189 -12.92 3.54 -6.51
CA TRP A 189 -13.17 2.78 -5.29
C TRP A 189 -13.60 3.69 -4.14
N LYS A 190 -12.93 4.84 -3.94
CA LYS A 190 -13.32 5.86 -2.94
C LYS A 190 -14.75 6.32 -3.17
N LEU A 191 -15.13 6.65 -4.41
CA LEU A 191 -16.48 7.06 -4.76
C LEU A 191 -17.51 5.97 -4.46
N ASN A 192 -17.23 4.71 -4.85
CA ASN A 192 -18.12 3.59 -4.57
C ASN A 192 -18.29 3.34 -3.06
N ASP A 193 -17.24 3.51 -2.27
CA ASP A 193 -17.33 3.36 -0.81
C ASP A 193 -18.20 4.45 -0.18
N LEU A 194 -18.07 5.70 -0.65
CA LEU A 194 -18.93 6.82 -0.22
C LEU A 194 -20.40 6.57 -0.55
N LEU A 195 -20.70 6.13 -1.77
CA LEU A 195 -22.06 5.78 -2.19
C LEU A 195 -22.65 4.67 -1.33
N ARG A 196 -21.87 3.61 -1.05
CA ARG A 196 -22.31 2.51 -0.18
C ARG A 196 -22.60 2.97 1.25
N GLN A 197 -21.78 3.89 1.79
CA GLN A 197 -22.03 4.45 3.12
C GLN A 197 -23.30 5.32 3.14
N GLN A 198 -23.54 6.10 2.08
CA GLN A 198 -24.76 6.88 1.93
C GLN A 198 -26.00 5.98 1.86
N GLU A 199 -25.99 4.94 1.02
CA GLU A 199 -27.10 3.97 0.93
C GLU A 199 -27.43 3.31 2.27
N VAL A 200 -26.40 2.91 3.03
CA VAL A 200 -26.58 2.35 4.38
C VAL A 200 -27.18 3.38 5.33
N SER A 201 -26.72 4.64 5.27
CA SER A 201 -27.25 5.72 6.09
C SER A 201 -28.72 6.05 5.77
N GLU A 202 -29.08 6.06 4.48
CA GLU A 202 -30.45 6.30 4.01
C GLU A 202 -31.37 5.12 4.31
N GLY A 203 -30.87 3.89 4.18
CA GLY A 203 -31.58 2.67 4.59
C GLY A 203 -31.89 2.67 6.07
N ARG A 204 -30.90 3.01 6.91
CA ARG A 204 -31.06 3.17 8.36
C ARG A 204 -32.05 4.28 8.71
N SER A 205 -32.00 5.40 8.00
CA SER A 205 -32.94 6.53 8.17
C SER A 205 -34.38 6.15 7.78
N ARG A 206 -34.56 5.37 6.71
CA ARG A 206 -35.86 4.80 6.34
C ARG A 206 -36.38 3.87 7.43
N LEU A 207 -35.56 2.96 7.95
CA LEU A 207 -35.93 2.07 9.06
C LEU A 207 -36.38 2.85 10.32
N TYR A 208 -35.66 3.92 10.70
CA TYR A 208 -36.08 4.78 11.81
C TYR A 208 -37.42 5.50 11.55
N ARG A 209 -37.67 5.95 10.31
CA ARG A 209 -38.97 6.56 9.93
C ARG A 209 -40.13 5.58 10.07
N TRP A 210 -39.96 4.32 9.67
CA TRP A 210 -40.99 3.29 9.84
C TRP A 210 -41.20 2.90 11.32
N SER A 211 -40.14 2.90 12.14
CA SER A 211 -40.25 2.68 13.59
C SER A 211 -41.04 3.78 14.31
N LEU A 212 -40.92 5.04 13.89
CA LEU A 212 -41.70 6.16 14.45
C LEU A 212 -43.19 6.10 14.06
N ILE A 213 -43.49 5.69 12.83
CA ILE A 213 -44.87 5.53 12.37
C ILE A 213 -45.57 4.38 13.10
N GLY A 214 -44.86 3.27 13.39
CA GLY A 214 -45.39 2.15 14.17
C GLY A 214 -45.69 2.49 15.63
N LEU A 215 -44.93 3.41 16.25
CA LEU A 215 -45.15 3.85 17.62
C LEU A 215 -46.30 4.87 17.73
N ALA A 216 -46.52 5.69 16.69
CA ALA A 216 -47.60 6.68 16.65
C ALA A 216 -48.99 6.03 16.47
N THR A 217 -49.09 4.85 15.86
CA THR A 217 -50.37 4.13 15.72
C THR A 217 -50.78 3.34 16.97
N ALA A 218 -49.86 3.06 17.90
CA ALA A 218 -50.18 2.32 19.13
C ALA A 218 -50.69 3.21 20.28
N GLY A 219 -50.80 4.54 20.07
CA GLY A 219 -51.27 5.50 21.07
C GLY A 219 -52.79 5.74 21.11
N VAL A 220 -53.57 5.13 20.22
CA VAL A 220 -55.04 5.30 20.18
C VAL A 220 -55.74 3.96 19.95
N VAL A 221 -55.66 3.04 20.91
CA VAL A 221 -56.78 2.11 21.18
C VAL A 221 -56.86 1.92 22.70
N GLY A 222 -57.84 2.62 23.28
CA GLY A 222 -58.22 2.47 24.66
C GLY A 222 -58.79 1.08 24.95
N ILE A 223 -58.73 0.76 26.23
CA ILE A 223 -59.28 -0.40 26.93
C ILE A 223 -60.70 -0.74 26.44
N GLY A 224 -60.93 -2.02 26.11
CA GLY A 224 -62.28 -2.54 25.85
C GLY A 224 -62.27 -3.99 25.36
N ALA A 225 -62.34 -4.94 26.29
CA ALA A 225 -62.54 -6.35 25.99
C ALA A 225 -63.86 -6.58 25.22
N PHE A 226 -63.84 -7.41 24.18
CA PHE A 226 -65.02 -8.19 23.80
C PHE A 226 -64.60 -9.54 23.23
N ALA A 227 -65.24 -10.57 23.75
CA ALA A 227 -65.03 -11.97 23.47
C ALA A 227 -65.80 -12.42 22.21
N ILE A 228 -65.59 -13.69 21.80
CA ILE A 228 -66.53 -14.56 21.04
C ILE A 228 -66.54 -14.25 19.51
N THR A 229 -66.38 -15.18 18.54
CA THR A 229 -66.46 -16.64 18.50
C THR A 229 -65.64 -17.18 17.33
N ARG A 230 -65.23 -18.43 17.48
CA ARG A 230 -64.87 -19.36 16.42
C ARG A 230 -66.12 -19.73 15.57
N ALA A 231 -65.85 -20.10 14.32
CA ALA A 231 -66.68 -20.87 13.37
C ALA A 231 -67.69 -20.09 12.51
N VAL A 232 -67.62 -20.28 11.18
CA VAL A 232 -68.62 -21.02 10.38
C VAL A 232 -68.46 -20.71 8.88
N LEU A 233 -68.20 -21.80 8.13
CA LEU A 233 -68.63 -22.12 6.77
C LEU A 233 -68.31 -21.23 5.55
N SER A 234 -67.60 -21.87 4.60
CA SER A 234 -68.12 -22.24 3.28
C SER A 234 -68.95 -21.20 2.52
N LYS A 235 -68.36 -20.69 1.44
CA LYS A 235 -68.84 -20.89 0.08
C LYS A 235 -67.69 -20.75 -0.91
#